data_AF-A0A2V9HM65-F1
#
_entry.id   AF-A0A2V9HM65-F1
#
_cell.length_a   1.000
_cell.length_b   1.000
_cell.length_c   1.000
_cell.angle_alpha   90.00
_cell.angle_beta   90.00
_cell.angle_gamma   90.00
#
_symmetry.space_group_name_H-M   'P 1'
#
loop_
_entity.id
_entity.type
_entity.pdbx_description
1 polymer ?
#
loop_
_entity_poly.entity_id
_entity_poly.type
_entity_poly.pdbx_seq_one_letter_code
_entity_poly.pdbx_strand_id
1 'polypeptide(L)'
;MTSVHERLLAGLEQDGSVALLWLSDQDRTADVVNALRKIQEEAGIQEIYSGESLKLLFNDPKNDPRVPDIIIQPTPGQTYVDSGSTFIAEHGGNANTDRGVPLLIYHPRFRRQEIKFPVQRDKSP
;
A
#
# COMPACT_ATOMS: atom_id res chain seq x y z
N MET A 1 25.11 -1.51 -3.25
CA MET A 1 24.70 -0.78 -2.03
C MET A 1 24.82 0.72 -2.29
N THR A 2 23.78 1.33 -2.84
CA THR A 2 23.73 2.79 -2.94
C THR A 2 22.81 3.24 -1.84
N SER A 3 23.42 3.73 -0.76
CA SER A 3 22.74 4.45 0.31
C SER A 3 21.77 5.45 -0.31
N VAL A 4 20.49 5.33 0.06
CA VAL A 4 19.49 6.37 -0.22
C VAL A 4 20.11 7.69 0.23
N HIS A 5 20.30 8.63 -0.69
CA HIS A 5 20.95 9.91 -0.40
C HIS A 5 20.39 10.48 0.90
N GLU A 6 21.26 10.72 1.90
CA GLU A 6 20.85 11.37 3.14
C GLU A 6 20.09 12.65 2.76
N ARG A 7 18.84 12.77 3.24
CA ARG A 7 17.84 13.82 2.96
C ARG A 7 16.79 13.53 1.87
N LEU A 8 16.79 12.39 1.19
CA LEU A 8 15.75 12.10 0.19
C LEU A 8 14.37 11.84 0.82
N LEU A 9 14.33 11.15 1.96
CA LEU A 9 13.09 10.75 2.63
C LEU A 9 12.81 11.67 3.82
N ALA A 10 11.61 12.23 3.84
CA ALA A 10 11.02 12.88 5.02
C ALA A 10 10.33 11.87 5.94
N GLY A 11 9.86 10.76 5.37
CA GLY A 11 9.26 9.64 6.10
C GLY A 11 9.27 8.36 5.26
N LEU A 12 9.44 7.23 5.94
CA LEU A 12 9.29 5.89 5.36
C LEU A 12 8.47 5.07 6.34
N GLU A 13 7.36 4.53 5.86
CA GLU A 13 6.58 3.54 6.59
C GLU A 13 6.53 2.25 5.78
N GLN A 14 6.97 1.16 6.41
CA GLN A 14 6.91 -0.19 5.87
C GLN A 14 6.07 -1.01 6.84
N ASP A 15 4.77 -1.03 6.62
CA ASP A 15 3.87 -1.82 7.49
C ASP A 15 3.97 -3.31 7.16
N GLY A 16 4.53 -3.66 5.99
CA GLY A 16 4.74 -5.04 5.56
C GLY A 16 4.07 -5.33 4.23
N SER A 17 2.83 -4.91 4.05
CA SER A 17 2.02 -5.13 2.84
C SER A 17 2.10 -4.00 1.83
N VAL A 18 2.63 -2.84 2.23
CA VAL A 18 2.91 -1.67 1.39
C VAL A 18 4.11 -0.92 1.96
N ALA A 19 4.81 -0.17 1.10
CA ALA A 19 5.75 0.86 1.55
C ALA A 19 5.24 2.24 1.14
N LEU A 20 5.26 3.17 2.08
CA LEU A 20 4.83 4.57 1.92
C LEU A 20 6.05 5.46 2.04
N LEU A 21 6.30 6.29 1.02
CA LEU A 21 7.44 7.20 0.98
C LEU A 21 6.95 8.64 0.95
N TRP A 22 7.33 9.42 1.95
CA TRP A 22 7.26 10.88 1.92
C TRP A 22 8.65 11.42 1.57
N LEU A 23 8.73 12.23 0.52
CA LEU A 23 9.98 12.83 0.06
C LEU A 23 10.17 14.19 0.73
N SER A 24 11.42 14.49 1.11
CA SER A 24 11.76 15.85 1.58
C SER A 24 11.68 16.88 0.44
N ASP A 25 11.74 16.42 -0.80
CA ASP A 25 11.64 17.21 -2.02
C ASP A 25 10.72 16.48 -3.00
N GLN A 26 9.46 16.91 -3.06
CA GLN A 26 8.42 16.28 -3.88
C GLN A 26 8.67 16.46 -5.38
N ASP A 27 9.48 17.45 -5.81
CA ASP A 27 9.80 17.64 -7.22
C ASP A 27 10.74 16.53 -7.74
N ARG A 28 11.34 15.76 -6.83
CA ARG A 28 12.14 14.57 -7.17
C ARG A 28 11.35 13.27 -7.28
N THR A 29 10.03 13.31 -7.11
CA THR A 29 9.17 12.11 -7.18
C THR A 29 9.45 11.26 -8.43
N ALA A 30 9.56 11.90 -9.60
CA ALA A 30 9.84 11.20 -10.85
C ALA A 30 11.22 10.50 -10.86
N ASP A 31 12.25 11.12 -10.29
CA ASP A 31 13.58 10.53 -10.17
C ASP A 31 13.55 9.28 -9.28
N VAL A 32 12.87 9.37 -8.14
CA VAL A 32 12.76 8.26 -7.18
C VAL A 32 11.99 7.10 -7.79
N VAL A 33 10.86 7.37 -8.46
CA VAL A 33 10.10 6.35 -9.20
C VAL A 33 10.96 5.69 -10.28
N ASN A 34 11.74 6.46 -11.03
CA ASN A 34 12.65 5.92 -12.04
C ASN A 34 13.76 5.05 -11.43
N ALA A 35 14.26 5.40 -10.24
CA ALA A 35 15.22 4.58 -9.52
C ALA A 35 14.58 3.27 -9.03
N LEU A 36 13.38 3.33 -8.45
CA LEU A 36 12.63 2.15 -7.98
C LEU A 36 12.31 1.19 -9.14
N ARG A 37 11.90 1.71 -10.30
CA ARG A 37 11.62 0.90 -11.50
C ARG A 37 12.84 0.12 -12.00
N LYS A 38 14.06 0.64 -11.79
CA LYS A 38 15.29 -0.07 -12.20
C LYS A 38 15.58 -1.30 -11.35
N ILE A 39 15.10 -1.33 -10.10
CA ILE A 39 15.27 -2.45 -9.17
C ILE A 39 13.96 -3.22 -8.96
N GLN A 40 12.95 -2.99 -9.79
CA GLN A 40 11.57 -3.43 -9.53
C GLN A 40 11.46 -4.94 -9.28
N GLU A 41 12.10 -5.75 -10.11
CA GLU A 41 12.10 -7.21 -9.99
C GLU A 41 12.88 -7.67 -8.75
N GLU A 42 14.08 -7.14 -8.53
CA GLU A 42 14.94 -7.48 -7.37
C GLU A 42 14.27 -7.10 -6.04
N ALA A 43 13.57 -5.96 -6.02
CA ALA A 43 12.83 -5.46 -4.87
C ALA A 43 11.42 -6.07 -4.73
N GLY A 44 11.02 -6.96 -5.65
CA GLY A 44 9.72 -7.62 -5.59
C GLY A 44 8.51 -6.69 -5.69
N ILE A 45 8.67 -5.57 -6.40
CA ILE A 45 7.64 -4.53 -6.52
C ILE A 45 6.63 -4.93 -7.62
N GLN A 46 5.36 -5.05 -7.24
CA GLN A 46 4.28 -5.30 -8.19
C GLN A 46 3.78 -4.01 -8.84
N GLU A 47 3.59 -2.96 -8.06
CA GLU A 47 3.00 -1.70 -8.53
C GLU A 47 3.59 -0.51 -7.78
N ILE A 48 3.71 0.63 -8.48
CA ILE A 48 4.18 1.91 -7.91
C ILE A 48 3.14 2.98 -8.23
N TYR A 49 2.45 3.48 -7.21
CA TYR A 49 1.53 4.61 -7.33
C TYR A 49 2.28 5.91 -7.03
N SER A 50 2.21 6.86 -7.96
CA SER A 50 2.80 8.20 -7.84
C SER A 50 2.15 9.16 -8.84
N GLY A 51 2.20 10.47 -8.56
CA GLY A 51 1.62 11.47 -9.46
C GLY A 51 0.13 11.21 -9.74
N GLU A 52 -0.28 11.24 -11.01
CA GLU A 52 -1.69 11.10 -11.38
C GLU A 52 -2.31 9.74 -10.97
N SER A 53 -1.55 8.63 -11.03
CA SER A 53 -2.10 7.32 -10.62
C SER A 53 -2.42 7.27 -9.13
N LEU A 54 -1.68 8.00 -8.32
CA LEU A 54 -1.93 8.16 -6.89
C LEU A 54 -3.15 9.07 -6.64
N LYS A 55 -3.25 10.19 -7.37
CA LYS A 55 -4.35 11.17 -7.25
C LYS A 55 -5.72 10.62 -7.66
N LEU A 56 -5.75 9.56 -8.46
CA LEU A 56 -6.99 8.82 -8.75
C LEU A 56 -7.54 8.09 -7.52
N LEU A 57 -6.71 7.85 -6.51
CA LEU A 57 -7.05 7.05 -5.33
C LEU A 57 -7.07 7.87 -4.03
N PHE A 58 -6.26 8.93 -3.94
CA PHE A 58 -6.07 9.74 -2.75
C PHE A 58 -6.02 11.24 -3.08
N ASN A 59 -6.07 12.10 -2.06
CA ASN A 59 -5.86 13.53 -2.22
C ASN A 59 -4.46 13.83 -2.79
N ASP A 60 -4.29 15.03 -3.37
CA ASP A 60 -2.99 15.47 -3.88
C ASP A 60 -1.97 15.62 -2.73
N PRO A 61 -0.84 14.86 -2.73
CA PRO A 61 0.18 14.95 -1.68
C PRO A 61 0.86 16.33 -1.60
N LYS A 62 0.77 17.17 -2.65
CA LYS A 62 1.22 18.56 -2.58
C LYS A 62 0.35 19.43 -1.66
N ASN A 63 -0.89 19.01 -1.41
CA ASN A 63 -1.89 19.76 -0.65
C ASN A 63 -2.33 19.05 0.65
N ASP A 64 -2.07 17.74 0.78
CA ASP A 64 -2.38 16.94 1.96
C ASP A 64 -1.14 16.16 2.42
N PRO A 65 -0.43 16.62 3.48
CA PRO A 65 0.83 16.02 3.93
C PRO A 65 0.66 14.62 4.53
N ARG A 66 -0.59 14.17 4.75
CA ARG A 66 -0.88 12.81 5.22
C ARG A 66 -0.81 11.78 4.10
N VAL A 67 -0.89 12.22 2.85
CA VAL A 67 -0.76 11.34 1.67
C VAL A 67 0.72 11.25 1.31
N PRO A 68 1.30 10.06 1.18
CA PRO A 68 2.69 9.89 0.74
C PRO A 68 2.86 10.31 -0.72
N ASP A 69 4.09 10.61 -1.14
CA ASP A 69 4.40 10.94 -2.53
C ASP A 69 4.41 9.69 -3.42
N ILE A 70 4.79 8.54 -2.83
CA ILE A 70 4.91 7.25 -3.52
C ILE A 70 4.36 6.15 -2.61
N ILE A 71 3.50 5.30 -3.17
CA ILE A 71 3.05 4.04 -2.54
C ILE A 71 3.56 2.87 -3.38
N ILE A 72 4.21 1.91 -2.73
CA ILE A 72 4.76 0.71 -3.34
C ILE A 72 3.95 -0.49 -2.86
N GLN A 73 3.39 -1.24 -3.80
CA GLN A 73 2.74 -2.51 -3.53
C GLN A 73 3.72 -3.65 -3.87
N PRO A 74 4.12 -4.49 -2.90
CA PRO A 74 4.90 -5.70 -3.15
C PRO A 74 4.10 -6.74 -3.94
N THR A 75 4.83 -7.67 -4.54
CA THR A 75 4.27 -8.89 -5.16
C THR A 75 3.44 -9.67 -4.14
N PRO A 76 2.25 -10.18 -4.50
CA PRO A 76 1.41 -10.94 -3.57
C PRO A 76 2.19 -12.09 -2.89
N GLY A 77 2.10 -12.14 -1.56
CA GLY A 77 2.84 -13.11 -0.73
C GLY A 77 4.23 -12.65 -0.29
N GLN A 78 4.66 -11.45 -0.68
CA GLN A 78 5.89 -10.82 -0.18
C GLN A 78 5.57 -9.72 0.82
N THR A 79 6.45 -9.58 1.82
CA THR A 79 6.32 -8.60 2.90
C THR A 79 7.63 -7.81 3.04
N TYR A 80 7.54 -6.49 3.14
CA TYR A 80 8.68 -5.61 3.42
C TYR A 80 8.87 -5.46 4.93
N VAL A 81 9.89 -6.13 5.48
CA VAL A 81 10.22 -6.06 6.91
C VAL A 81 11.69 -5.71 7.11
N ASP A 82 12.01 -5.10 8.25
CA ASP A 82 13.38 -4.88 8.67
C ASP A 82 14.16 -6.18 8.80
N SER A 83 15.46 -6.10 8.50
CA SER A 83 16.38 -7.23 8.68
C SER A 83 16.42 -7.68 10.13
N GLY A 84 16.11 -8.96 10.37
CA GLY A 84 16.03 -9.54 11.72
C GLY A 84 14.65 -9.48 12.37
N SER A 85 13.64 -8.96 11.66
CA SER A 85 12.25 -9.02 12.11
C SER A 85 11.77 -10.47 12.25
N THR A 86 11.05 -10.76 13.33
CA THR A 86 10.37 -12.04 13.58
C THR A 86 8.91 -12.02 13.09
N PHE A 87 8.49 -10.94 12.43
CA PHE A 87 7.15 -10.76 11.91
C PHE A 87 6.94 -11.66 10.67
N ILE A 88 5.88 -12.47 10.68
CA ILE A 88 5.64 -13.50 9.67
C ILE A 88 4.36 -13.29 8.83
N ALA A 89 3.54 -12.28 9.17
CA ALA A 89 2.33 -11.94 8.43
C ALA A 89 1.86 -10.52 8.76
N GLU A 90 1.48 -9.73 7.76
CA GLU A 90 0.84 -8.42 7.92
C GLU A 90 -0.38 -8.30 6.99
N HIS A 91 -1.29 -7.37 7.30
CA HIS A 91 -2.50 -7.10 6.53
C HIS A 91 -2.74 -5.59 6.44
N GLY A 92 -2.37 -4.98 5.33
CA GLY A 92 -2.64 -3.57 5.06
C GLY A 92 -2.68 -3.26 3.58
N GLY A 93 -2.46 -4.29 2.75
CA GLY A 93 -2.35 -4.18 1.31
C GLY A 93 -3.67 -3.99 0.60
N ASN A 94 -3.60 -3.68 -0.69
CA ASN A 94 -4.77 -3.60 -1.56
C ASN A 94 -5.16 -4.98 -2.15
N ALA A 95 -4.53 -6.07 -1.70
CA ALA A 95 -4.83 -7.41 -2.20
C ALA A 95 -6.21 -7.90 -1.70
N ASN A 96 -6.86 -8.76 -2.49
CA ASN A 96 -8.14 -9.37 -2.09
C ASN A 96 -8.03 -10.17 -0.79
N THR A 97 -6.85 -10.71 -0.47
CA THR A 97 -6.58 -11.43 0.77
C THR A 97 -6.61 -10.52 2.00
N ASP A 98 -6.34 -9.22 1.84
CA ASP A 98 -6.32 -8.25 2.95
C ASP A 98 -7.67 -7.54 3.14
N ARG A 99 -8.47 -7.47 2.06
CA ARG A 99 -9.76 -6.75 2.07
C ARG A 99 -10.99 -7.66 2.16
N GLY A 100 -10.84 -8.94 1.85
CA GLY A 100 -11.92 -9.92 1.90
C GLY A 100 -12.18 -10.42 3.32
N VAL A 101 -13.20 -9.88 3.99
CA VAL A 101 -13.64 -10.34 5.31
C VAL A 101 -15.01 -11.02 5.25
N PRO A 102 -15.24 -12.13 5.97
CA PRO A 102 -16.57 -12.74 6.04
C PRO A 102 -17.55 -11.84 6.80
N LEU A 103 -18.78 -11.71 6.29
CA LEU A 103 -19.89 -11.06 6.99
C LEU A 103 -20.89 -12.12 7.46
N LEU A 104 -21.02 -12.28 8.77
CA LEU A 104 -22.00 -13.18 9.39
C LEU A 104 -23.15 -12.38 9.99
N ILE A 105 -24.38 -12.69 9.57
CA ILE A 105 -25.60 -12.07 10.10
C ILE A 105 -26.45 -13.17 10.73
N TYR A 106 -26.85 -12.99 11.99
CA TYR A 106 -27.74 -13.90 12.71
C TYR A 106 -29.03 -13.20 13.11
N HIS A 107 -30.16 -13.87 12.86
CA HIS A 107 -31.46 -13.51 13.41
C HIS A 107 -32.30 -14.79 13.56
N PRO A 108 -33.06 -14.97 14.66
CA PRO A 108 -33.80 -16.22 14.91
C PRO A 108 -34.79 -16.62 13.81
N ARG A 109 -35.26 -15.64 13.01
CA ARG A 109 -36.18 -15.87 11.89
C ARG A 109 -35.50 -16.05 10.54
N PHE A 110 -34.18 -15.92 10.45
CA PHE A 110 -33.46 -16.14 9.20
C PHE A 110 -33.30 -17.63 8.95
N ARG A 111 -33.56 -18.03 7.71
CA ARG A 111 -33.13 -19.35 7.22
C ARG A 111 -31.65 -19.27 6.87
N ARG A 112 -30.91 -20.37 7.09
CA ARG A 112 -29.51 -20.46 6.67
C ARG A 112 -29.41 -20.18 5.17
N GLN A 113 -28.58 -19.21 4.80
CA GLN A 113 -28.26 -18.87 3.42
C GLN A 113 -26.78 -18.50 3.32
N GLU A 114 -26.15 -18.85 2.20
CA GLU A 114 -24.80 -18.43 1.84
C GLU A 114 -24.90 -17.53 0.61
N ILE A 115 -24.33 -16.32 0.70
CA ILE A 115 -24.22 -15.39 -0.43
C ILE A 115 -22.73 -15.29 -0.76
N LYS A 116 -22.35 -15.76 -1.94
CA LYS A 116 -20.95 -15.78 -2.41
C LYS A 116 -20.54 -14.51 -3.16
N PHE A 117 -21.51 -13.66 -3.51
CA PHE A 117 -21.23 -12.37 -4.13
C PHE A 117 -20.67 -11.39 -3.09
N PRO A 118 -19.58 -10.67 -3.40
CA PRO A 118 -18.98 -9.73 -2.47
C PRO A 118 -19.96 -8.59 -2.16
N VAL A 119 -19.93 -8.15 -0.90
CA VAL A 119 -20.62 -6.97 -0.41
C VAL A 119 -19.60 -5.98 0.13
N GLN A 120 -19.92 -4.68 0.12
CA GLN A 120 -19.04 -3.64 0.66
C GLN A 120 -19.65 -3.03 1.94
N ARG A 121 -18.81 -2.66 2.90
CA ARG A 121 -19.21 -1.69 3.92
C ARG A 121 -19.31 -0.32 3.24
N ASP A 122 -20.30 0.49 3.61
CA ASP A 122 -20.61 1.77 2.97
C ASP A 122 -19.36 2.59 2.60
N LYS A 123 -19.33 3.09 1.37
CA LYS A 123 -18.56 4.30 1.04
C LYS A 123 -19.44 5.48 1.44
N SER A 124 -19.22 6.06 2.63
CA SER A 124 -19.63 7.46 2.77
C SER A 124 -18.86 8.29 1.73
N PRO A 125 -19.54 9.20 1.01
CA PRO A 125 -18.92 10.04 0.00
C PRO A 125 -17.82 10.93 0.55
#